data_AF-A0A957D747-F1
#
_entry.id   AF-A0A957D747-F1
#
_cell.length_a   1.000
_cell.length_b   1.000
_cell.length_c   1.000
_cell.angle_alpha   90.00
_cell.angle_beta   90.00
_cell.angle_gamma   90.00
#
_symmetry.space_group_name_H-M   'P 1'
#
loop_
_entity.id
_entity.type
_entity.pdbx_description
1 polymer ?
#
loop_
_entity_poly.entity_id
_entity_poly.type
_entity_poly.pdbx_seq_one_letter_code
_entity_poly.pdbx_strand_id
1 'polypeptide(L)' 'MITKVHGVCPHDCPDTCGLITEVENGRAIHLSGDPDHPITRGWLCAKVRP' A
#
# COMPACT_ATOMS: atom_id res chain seq x y z
N MET A 1 -5.67 -16.03 9.29
CA MET A 1 -6.69 -15.01 8.96
C MET A 1 -5.93 -13.81 8.43
N ILE A 2 -6.28 -13.36 7.24
CA ILE A 2 -5.63 -12.20 6.61
C ILE A 2 -6.43 -10.95 6.98
N THR A 3 -5.74 -9.96 7.54
CA THR A 3 -6.29 -8.62 7.81
C THR A 3 -5.69 -7.63 6.83
N LYS A 4 -6.51 -6.72 6.30
CA LYS A 4 -6.04 -5.60 5.47
C LYS A 4 -5.81 -4.37 6.34
N VAL A 5 -4.63 -3.78 6.24
CA VAL A 5 -4.25 -2.54 6.92
C VAL A 5 -4.03 -1.46 5.85
N HIS A 6 -4.75 -0.35 5.97
CA HIS A 6 -4.58 0.81 5.10
C HIS A 6 -3.48 1.72 5.66
N GLY A 7 -2.65 2.25 4.76
CA GLY A 7 -1.59 3.19 5.10
C GLY A 7 -1.22 4.09 3.93
N VAL A 8 -0.18 4.89 4.13
CA VAL A 8 0.40 5.77 3.10
C VAL A 8 1.86 5.37 2.90
N CYS A 9 2.36 5.52 1.67
CA CYS A 9 3.76 5.28 1.36
C CYS A 9 4.69 6.13 2.25
N PRO A 10 5.64 5.52 2.97
CA PRO A 10 6.49 6.22 3.96
C PRO A 10 7.59 7.07 3.30
N HIS A 11 7.66 7.09 1.97
CA HIS A 11 8.67 7.81 1.22
C HIS A 11 8.46 9.32 1.17
N ASP A 12 7.34 9.80 1.75
CA ASP A 12 7.00 11.21 1.93
C ASP A 12 7.17 12.05 0.66
N CYS A 13 6.81 11.49 -0.49
CA CYS A 13 6.78 12.21 -1.75
C CYS A 13 5.39 12.81 -2.00
N PRO A 14 5.27 13.85 -2.86
CA PRO A 14 4.01 14.54 -3.10
C PRO A 14 2.85 13.65 -3.58
N ASP A 15 3.14 12.49 -4.17
CA ASP A 15 2.13 11.55 -4.65
C ASP A 15 1.26 10.96 -3.52
N THR A 16 1.78 10.87 -2.29
CA THR A 16 1.05 10.38 -1.10
C THR A 16 0.33 9.04 -1.32
N CYS A 17 0.96 8.09 -2.04
CA CYS A 17 0.32 6.85 -2.48
C CYS A 17 -0.36 6.09 -1.33
N GLY A 18 -1.65 5.79 -1.47
CA GLY A 18 -2.37 4.88 -0.58
C GLY A 18 -1.89 3.43 -0.75
N LEU A 19 -1.72 2.73 0.37
CA LEU A 19 -1.23 1.35 0.43
C LEU A 19 -2.21 0.46 1.17
N ILE A 20 -2.31 -0.79 0.73
CA ILE A 20 -2.98 -1.88 1.43
C ILE A 20 -1.94 -2.94 1.74
N THR A 21 -1.75 -3.22 3.03
CA THR A 21 -0.90 -4.31 3.52
C THR A 21 -1.77 -5.46 4.01
N GLU A 22 -1.58 -6.64 3.43
CA GLU A 22 -2.18 -7.88 3.94
C GLU A 22 -1.29 -8.45 5.03
N VAL A 23 -1.86 -8.65 6.21
CA VAL A 23 -1.17 -9.13 7.42
C VAL A 23 -1.77 -10.46 7.84
N GLU A 24 -0.92 -11.48 8.00
CA GLU A 24 -1.29 -12.78 8.55
C GLU A 24 -0.43 -13.09 9.78
N ASN A 25 -1.06 -13.42 10.91
CA ASN A 25 -0.39 -13.77 12.17
C ASN A 25 0.66 -12.72 12.61
N GLY A 26 0.33 -11.44 12.44
CA GLY A 26 1.21 -10.32 12.78
C GLY A 26 2.34 -10.05 11.78
N ARG A 27 2.41 -10.79 10.66
CA ARG A 27 3.41 -10.60 9.61
C ARG A 27 2.77 -10.02 8.35
N ALA A 28 3.35 -8.96 7.79
CA ALA A 28 2.99 -8.50 6.45
C ALA A 28 3.38 -9.55 5.41
N ILE A 29 2.42 -10.00 4.62
CA ILE A 29 2.59 -11.05 3.61
C ILE A 29 2.46 -10.53 2.17
N HIS A 30 1.73 -9.42 1.96
CA HIS A 30 1.57 -8.79 0.66
C HIS A 30 1.38 -7.28 0.81
N LEU A 31 1.90 -6.51 -0.15
CA LEU A 31 1.75 -5.06 -0.23
C LEU A 31 1.25 -4.70 -1.62
N SER A 32 0.21 -3.89 -1.68
CA SER A 32 -0.36 -3.37 -2.93
C SER A 32 -0.73 -1.89 -2.78
N GLY A 33 -0.89 -1.20 -3.91
CA GLY A 33 -1.46 0.14 -3.92
C GLY A 33 -2.98 0.07 -3.70
N ASP A 34 -3.53 1.08 -3.05
CA ASP A 34 -4.98 1.18 -2.83
C ASP A 34 -5.71 1.58 -4.14
N PRO A 35 -6.52 0.68 -4.74
CA PRO A 35 -7.22 0.98 -5.99
C PRO A 35 -8.28 2.09 -5.83
N ASP A 36 -8.78 2.31 -4.62
CA ASP A 36 -9.81 3.31 -4.33
C ASP A 36 -9.21 4.70 -4.01
N HIS A 37 -7.88 4.81 -3.93
CA HIS A 37 -7.21 6.09 -3.69
C HIS A 37 -7.46 7.05 -4.87
N PRO A 38 -8.02 8.25 -4.65
CA PRO A 38 -8.59 9.10 -5.70
C PRO A 38 -7.57 9.57 -6.74
N ILE A 39 -6.30 9.69 -6.34
CA ILE A 39 -5.21 10.16 -7.21
C ILE A 39 -4.45 8.98 -7.83
N THR A 40 -3.79 8.16 -6.99
CA THR A 40 -2.88 7.10 -7.44
C THR A 40 -3.58 5.83 -7.93
N ARG A 41 -4.83 5.54 -7.53
CA ARG A 41 -5.66 4.42 -8.04
C ARG A 41 -4.91 3.09 -8.16
N GLY A 42 -4.21 2.71 -7.10
CA GLY A 42 -3.43 1.47 -7.03
C GLY A 42 -2.05 1.52 -7.70
N TRP A 43 -1.71 2.60 -8.42
CA TRP A 43 -0.38 2.75 -9.00
C TRP A 43 0.68 2.99 -7.94
N LEU A 44 1.80 2.29 -8.09
CA LEU A 44 3.00 2.43 -7.27
C LEU A 44 4.24 2.64 -8.16
N CYS A 45 5.17 3.46 -7.71
CA CYS A 45 6.42 3.73 -8.42
C CYS A 45 7.42 2.58 -8.27
N ALA A 46 8.48 2.58 -9.10
CA ALA A 46 9.50 1.53 -9.09
C ALA A 46 10.20 1.32 -7.73
N LYS A 47 10.17 2.32 -6.83
CA LYS A 47 10.80 2.23 -5.51
C LYS A 47 10.06 1.28 -4.55
N VAL A 48 8.76 1.05 -4.79
CA VAL A 48 7.88 0.31 -3.88
C VAL A 48 6.97 -0.69 -4.58
N ARG A 49 7.10 -0.86 -5.90
CA ARG A 49 6.43 -1.97 -6.61
C ARG A 49 7.01 -3.31 -6.12
N PRO A 50 6.16 -4.30 -5.75
CA PRO A 50 6.62 -5.62 -5.31
C PRO A 50 7.28 -6.43 -6.42
#